data_AF-A0A849SLC5-F1
#
_entry.id   AF-A0A849SLC5-F1
#
_cell.length_a   1.000
_cell.length_b   1.000
_cell.length_c   1.000
_cell.angle_alpha   90.00
_cell.angle_beta   90.00
_cell.angle_gamma   90.00
#
_symmetry.space_group_name_H-M   'P 1'
#
loop_
_entity.id
_entity.type
_entity.pdbx_description
1 polymer ?
#
loop_
_entity_poly.entity_id
_entity_poly.type
_entity_poly.pdbx_seq_one_letter_code
_entity_poly.pdbx_strand_id
1 'polypeptide(L)'
;NSIKGSKAVNLHDYLWVHLDNTFRAFIYEKDRSPQITGFLNAAQQQIAQNTLELTGLNREPSSPETVKDKRWKARKAAWDAALQAKVNLGQQPSEQMSQIILVLAIHTGFWSIWMTVFQNDTDMRQRLIDAFQGTSTDCFDGQTQALPRPNGQL
;
A
#
# COMPACT_ATOMS: atom_id res chain seq x y z
N ASN A 1 15.69 -24.00 -7.61
CA ASN A 1 14.70 -22.92 -7.84
C ASN A 1 14.46 -22.74 -9.32
N SER A 2 13.57 -23.54 -9.92
CA SER A 2 13.33 -23.63 -11.37
C SER A 2 11.95 -23.08 -11.74
N ILE A 3 11.69 -21.82 -11.40
CA ILE A 3 10.51 -21.05 -11.85
C ILE A 3 10.99 -19.62 -12.18
N LYS A 4 11.93 -19.49 -13.11
CA LYS A 4 12.29 -18.19 -13.69
C LYS A 4 12.45 -18.38 -15.20
N GLY A 5 11.33 -18.35 -15.90
CA GLY A 5 11.34 -18.09 -17.34
C GLY A 5 11.71 -16.63 -17.56
N SER A 6 12.64 -16.35 -18.47
CA SER A 6 13.00 -15.00 -18.88
C SER A 6 11.93 -14.43 -19.81
N LYS A 7 10.78 -14.03 -19.27
CA LYS A 7 9.88 -13.14 -20.01
C LYS A 7 10.50 -11.75 -20.03
N ALA A 8 10.68 -11.18 -21.21
CA ALA A 8 11.02 -9.76 -21.33
C ALA A 8 9.88 -8.95 -20.68
N VAL A 9 10.22 -8.17 -19.67
CA VAL A 9 9.29 -7.28 -18.96
C VAL A 9 9.39 -5.92 -19.64
N ASN A 10 8.34 -5.48 -20.33
CA ASN A 10 8.25 -4.11 -20.81
C ASN A 10 7.83 -3.21 -19.63
N LEU A 11 8.62 -2.18 -19.34
CA LEU A 11 8.38 -1.32 -18.18
C LEU A 11 7.05 -0.58 -18.25
N HIS A 12 6.55 -0.31 -19.46
CA HIS A 12 5.28 0.38 -19.67
C HIS A 12 4.04 -0.49 -19.40
N ASP A 13 4.21 -1.81 -19.27
CA ASP A 13 3.09 -2.73 -19.05
C ASP A 13 2.73 -2.85 -17.55
N TYR A 14 3.50 -2.21 -16.67
CA TYR A 14 3.40 -2.29 -15.21
C TYR A 14 3.57 -0.93 -14.54
N LEU A 15 3.08 -0.82 -13.31
CA LEU A 15 3.40 0.29 -12.42
C LEU A 15 4.59 -0.07 -11.53
N TRP A 16 5.51 0.87 -11.38
CA TRP A 16 6.72 0.70 -10.59
C TRP A 16 6.77 1.69 -9.44
N VAL A 17 6.98 1.20 -8.22
CA VAL A 17 7.02 2.04 -7.00
C VAL A 17 8.06 3.18 -7.03
N HIS A 18 9.07 3.10 -7.91
CA HIS A 18 10.09 4.13 -8.08
C HIS A 18 9.82 5.09 -9.24
N LEU A 19 8.80 4.84 -10.07
CA LEU A 19 8.39 5.69 -11.20
C LEU A 19 6.96 6.21 -11.06
N ASP A 20 6.10 5.48 -10.37
CA ASP A 20 4.67 5.72 -10.24
C ASP A 20 4.25 5.79 -8.77
N ASN A 21 3.18 6.52 -8.48
CA ASN A 21 2.49 6.48 -7.20
C ASN A 21 1.51 5.29 -7.17
N THR A 22 2.03 4.07 -6.95
CA THR A 22 1.22 2.84 -6.94
C THR A 22 0.12 2.82 -5.89
N PHE A 23 0.18 3.67 -4.86
CA PHE A 23 -0.89 3.81 -3.87
C PHE A 23 -2.20 4.30 -4.50
N ARG A 24 -2.11 5.10 -5.57
CA ARG A 24 -3.28 5.54 -6.34
C ARG A 24 -3.93 4.40 -7.12
N ALA A 25 -3.20 3.34 -7.44
CA ALA A 25 -3.73 2.29 -8.30
C ALA A 25 -4.75 1.40 -7.59
N PHE A 26 -4.65 1.31 -6.27
CA PHE A 26 -5.33 0.27 -5.50
C PHE A 26 -6.14 0.82 -4.33
N ILE A 27 -7.28 0.19 -4.10
CA ILE A 27 -8.12 0.34 -2.92
C ILE A 27 -7.74 -0.79 -1.96
N TYR A 28 -7.50 -0.42 -0.71
CA TYR A 28 -7.15 -1.35 0.37
C TYR A 28 -8.34 -1.47 1.32
N GLU A 29 -8.78 -2.68 1.60
CA GLU A 29 -9.90 -2.96 2.49
C GLU A 29 -9.54 -4.03 3.52
N LYS A 30 -10.26 -4.02 4.64
CA LYS A 30 -10.09 -5.03 5.68
C LYS A 30 -10.40 -6.41 5.12
N ASP A 31 -9.53 -7.38 5.42
CA ASP A 31 -9.70 -8.79 5.09
C ASP A 31 -9.84 -9.10 3.59
N ARG A 32 -9.36 -8.19 2.72
CA ARG A 32 -9.34 -8.40 1.27
C ARG A 32 -7.99 -8.03 0.66
N SER A 33 -7.74 -8.57 -0.51
CA SER A 33 -6.62 -8.17 -1.38
C SER A 33 -6.88 -6.79 -1.98
N PRO A 34 -5.79 -6.05 -2.31
CA PRO A 34 -5.93 -4.77 -2.99
C PRO A 34 -6.74 -4.91 -4.28
N GLN A 35 -7.71 -4.03 -4.46
CA GLN A 35 -8.56 -3.97 -5.66
C GLN A 35 -8.14 -2.80 -6.52
N ILE A 36 -8.30 -2.88 -7.84
CA ILE A 36 -8.00 -1.75 -8.74
C ILE A 36 -9.05 -0.66 -8.51
N THR A 37 -8.60 0.59 -8.41
CA THR A 37 -9.51 1.71 -8.21
C THR A 37 -10.35 2.01 -9.46
N GLY A 38 -11.58 2.49 -9.25
CA GLY A 38 -12.52 2.81 -10.33
C GLY A 38 -12.22 4.09 -11.09
N PHE A 39 -11.35 4.98 -10.59
CA PHE A 39 -11.05 6.25 -11.25
C PHE A 39 -10.01 6.14 -12.39
N LEU A 40 -9.34 4.99 -12.53
CA LEU A 40 -8.39 4.77 -13.63
C LEU A 40 -9.11 4.63 -14.96
N ASN A 41 -8.49 5.13 -16.03
CA ASN A 41 -8.95 4.82 -17.37
C ASN A 41 -8.66 3.34 -17.75
N ALA A 42 -9.27 2.85 -18.82
CA ALA A 42 -9.15 1.45 -19.24
C ALA A 42 -7.69 0.97 -19.43
N ALA A 43 -6.82 1.82 -19.98
CA ALA A 43 -5.41 1.47 -20.16
C ALA A 43 -4.68 1.35 -18.81
N GLN A 44 -4.89 2.31 -17.90
CA GLN A 44 -4.32 2.28 -16.54
C GLN A 44 -4.87 1.11 -15.72
N GLN A 45 -6.14 0.74 -15.88
CA GLN A 45 -6.71 -0.45 -15.23
C GLN A 45 -6.00 -1.72 -15.69
N GLN A 46 -5.70 -1.85 -16.99
CA GLN A 46 -4.96 -2.99 -17.50
C GLN A 46 -3.53 -3.05 -16.94
N ILE A 47 -2.82 -1.92 -16.88
CA ILE A 47 -1.48 -1.84 -16.28
C ILE A 47 -1.52 -2.21 -14.78
N ALA A 48 -2.53 -1.73 -14.05
CA ALA A 48 -2.73 -2.06 -12.64
C ALA A 48 -3.02 -3.55 -12.44
N GLN A 49 -3.83 -4.17 -13.31
CA GLN A 49 -4.11 -5.61 -13.32
C GLN A 49 -2.85 -6.42 -13.57
N ASN A 50 -2.08 -6.07 -14.61
CA ASN A 50 -0.79 -6.70 -14.90
C ASN A 50 0.16 -6.60 -13.68
N THR A 51 0.15 -5.47 -12.98
CA THR A 51 0.97 -5.24 -11.77
C THR A 51 0.54 -6.15 -10.61
N LEU A 52 -0.76 -6.33 -10.39
CA LEU A 52 -1.26 -7.26 -9.37
C LEU A 52 -0.88 -8.70 -9.67
N GLU A 53 -1.01 -9.13 -10.92
CA GLU A 53 -0.65 -10.48 -11.35
C GLU A 53 0.85 -10.74 -11.25
N LEU A 54 1.67 -9.78 -11.68
CA LEU A 54 3.14 -9.86 -11.59
C LEU A 54 3.60 -10.00 -10.14
N THR A 55 3.06 -9.18 -9.24
CA THR A 55 3.45 -9.15 -7.82
C THR A 55 2.78 -10.26 -7.00
N GLY A 56 1.65 -10.78 -7.48
CA GLY A 56 0.77 -11.68 -6.76
C GLY A 56 0.16 -11.05 -5.50
N LEU A 57 0.00 -9.72 -5.47
CA LEU A 57 -0.61 -9.03 -4.32
C LEU A 57 -2.09 -9.39 -4.14
N ASN A 58 -2.75 -9.83 -5.20
CA ASN A 58 -4.14 -10.28 -5.23
C ASN A 58 -4.34 -11.77 -4.83
N ARG A 59 -3.28 -12.47 -4.41
CA ARG A 59 -3.40 -13.88 -4.00
C ARG A 59 -4.10 -13.97 -2.64
N GLU A 60 -5.14 -14.79 -2.59
CA GLU A 60 -5.92 -15.14 -1.40
C GLU A 60 -5.74 -16.64 -1.08
N PRO A 61 -6.03 -17.08 0.16
CA PRO A 61 -5.94 -18.49 0.55
C PRO A 61 -7.10 -19.31 -0.03
N SER A 62 -7.21 -19.39 -1.36
CA SER A 62 -8.28 -20.14 -2.05
C SER A 62 -7.77 -21.36 -2.80
N SER A 63 -6.45 -21.62 -2.86
CA SER A 63 -5.90 -22.80 -3.53
C SER A 63 -4.68 -23.43 -2.82
N PRO A 64 -4.43 -24.75 -3.02
CA PRO A 64 -3.25 -25.45 -2.47
C PRO A 64 -1.91 -24.80 -2.84
N GLU A 65 -1.82 -24.14 -4.00
CA GLU A 65 -0.60 -23.47 -4.48
C GLU A 65 -0.29 -22.18 -3.69
N THR A 66 -1.31 -21.58 -3.07
CA THR A 66 -1.19 -20.36 -2.23
C THR A 66 -0.95 -20.66 -0.74
N VAL A 67 -0.89 -21.93 -0.31
CA VAL A 67 -0.70 -22.31 1.11
C VAL A 67 0.62 -21.77 1.69
N LYS A 68 1.64 -21.59 0.85
CA LYS A 68 2.92 -20.99 1.25
C LYS A 68 2.90 -19.45 1.26
N ASP A 69 1.96 -18.82 0.56
CA ASP A 69 1.84 -17.37 0.52
C ASP A 69 1.14 -16.86 1.78
N LYS A 70 1.95 -16.44 2.76
CA LYS A 70 1.48 -15.91 4.04
C LYS A 70 1.25 -14.40 4.01
N ARG A 71 1.40 -13.73 2.85
CA ARG A 71 1.28 -12.26 2.76
C ARG A 71 -0.11 -11.76 3.14
N TRP A 72 -1.16 -12.53 2.85
CA TRP A 72 -2.52 -12.19 3.30
C TRP A 72 -2.62 -12.17 4.85
N LYS A 73 -1.96 -13.10 5.55
CA LYS A 73 -1.94 -13.13 7.03
C LYS A 73 -1.21 -11.92 7.58
N ALA A 74 -0.06 -11.59 7.01
CA ALA A 74 0.73 -10.43 7.39
C ALA A 74 -0.04 -9.11 7.13
N ARG A 75 -0.74 -9.01 5.99
CA ARG A 75 -1.63 -7.89 5.66
C ARG A 75 -2.75 -7.74 6.70
N LYS A 76 -3.44 -8.85 7.04
CA LYS A 76 -4.48 -8.86 8.07
C LYS A 76 -3.94 -8.39 9.41
N ALA A 77 -2.79 -8.93 9.84
CA ALA A 77 -2.16 -8.55 11.10
C ALA A 77 -1.77 -7.06 11.14
N ALA A 78 -1.24 -6.52 10.04
CA ALA A 78 -0.93 -5.09 9.92
C ALA A 78 -2.21 -4.22 9.99
N TRP A 79 -3.30 -4.67 9.37
CA TRP A 79 -4.60 -3.97 9.44
C TRP A 79 -5.16 -3.95 10.86
N ASP A 80 -5.18 -5.09 11.55
CA ASP A 80 -5.67 -5.16 12.92
C ASP A 80 -4.80 -4.32 13.88
N ALA A 81 -3.47 -4.34 13.70
CA ALA A 81 -2.55 -3.48 14.44
C ALA A 81 -2.82 -1.99 14.19
N ALA A 82 -3.04 -1.59 12.93
CA ALA A 82 -3.34 -0.20 12.57
C ALA A 82 -4.68 0.27 13.15
N LEU A 83 -5.72 -0.57 13.12
CA LEU A 83 -7.01 -0.24 13.74
C LEU A 83 -6.88 -0.06 15.26
N GLN A 84 -6.16 -0.97 15.94
CA GLN A 84 -5.95 -0.87 17.38
C GLN A 84 -5.14 0.38 17.74
N ALA A 85 -4.09 0.68 16.97
CA ALA A 85 -3.30 1.90 17.10
C ALA A 85 -4.18 3.16 16.98
N LYS A 86 -5.05 3.21 15.97
CA LYS A 86 -5.97 4.33 15.76
C LYS A 86 -6.94 4.51 16.94
N VAL A 87 -7.50 3.41 17.46
CA VAL A 87 -8.36 3.45 18.65
C VAL A 87 -7.60 3.99 19.86
N ASN A 88 -6.39 3.48 20.11
CA ASN A 88 -5.57 3.91 21.24
C ASN A 88 -5.22 5.40 21.15
N LEU A 89 -4.85 5.89 19.95
CA LEU A 89 -4.57 7.31 19.72
C LEU A 89 -5.81 8.18 19.97
N GLY A 90 -6.99 7.73 19.52
CA GLY A 90 -8.25 8.45 19.76
C GLY A 90 -8.66 8.50 21.23
N GLN A 91 -8.32 7.47 22.01
CA GLN A 91 -8.61 7.42 23.45
C GLN A 91 -7.61 8.24 24.28
N GLN A 92 -6.33 8.21 23.91
CA GLN A 92 -5.24 8.86 24.63
C GLN A 92 -4.28 9.55 23.65
N PRO A 93 -4.69 10.68 23.05
CA PRO A 93 -3.85 11.39 22.09
C PRO A 93 -2.62 11.96 22.78
N SER A 94 -1.45 11.58 22.30
CA SER A 94 -0.16 12.10 22.77
C SER A 94 0.90 11.95 21.68
N GLU A 95 1.90 12.81 21.72
CA GLU A 95 3.05 12.74 20.80
C GLU A 95 3.77 11.39 20.91
N GLN A 96 3.87 10.87 22.13
CA GLN A 96 4.47 9.56 22.40
C GLN A 96 3.67 8.43 21.74
N MET A 97 2.34 8.49 21.76
CA MET A 97 1.49 7.51 21.07
C MET A 97 1.70 7.57 19.56
N SER A 98 1.68 8.77 18.96
CA SER A 98 1.96 8.94 17.53
C SER A 98 3.33 8.37 17.15
N GLN A 99 4.37 8.62 17.95
CA GLN A 99 5.71 8.07 17.71
C GLN A 99 5.74 6.55 17.79
N ILE A 100 5.05 5.94 18.76
CA ILE A 100 4.94 4.48 18.87
C ILE A 100 4.25 3.91 17.63
N ILE A 101 3.20 4.57 17.13
CA ILE A 101 2.47 4.15 15.93
C ILE A 101 3.38 4.20 14.70
N LEU A 102 4.21 5.24 14.55
CA LEU A 102 5.18 5.33 13.45
C LEU A 102 6.21 4.19 13.50
N VAL A 103 6.80 3.94 14.66
CA VAL A 103 7.76 2.85 14.86
C VAL A 103 7.10 1.50 14.51
N LEU A 104 5.88 1.26 14.98
CA LEU A 104 5.12 0.05 14.68
C LEU A 104 4.84 -0.07 13.17
N ALA A 105 4.45 1.02 12.51
CA ALA A 105 4.19 1.03 11.07
C ALA A 105 5.44 0.67 10.28
N ILE A 106 6.58 1.31 10.58
CA ILE A 106 7.86 1.07 9.91
C ILE A 106 8.28 -0.40 10.03
N HIS A 107 8.19 -0.97 11.24
CA HIS A 107 8.61 -2.36 11.48
C HIS A 107 7.63 -3.40 10.91
N THR A 108 6.34 -3.09 10.85
CA THR A 108 5.34 -4.01 10.26
C THR A 108 5.33 -3.93 8.74
N GLY A 109 5.71 -2.80 8.16
CA GLY A 109 5.55 -2.53 6.73
C GLY A 109 4.09 -2.26 6.39
N PHE A 110 3.66 -2.67 5.18
CA PHE A 110 2.29 -2.45 4.69
C PHE A 110 1.84 -0.98 4.77
N TRP A 111 2.73 -0.06 4.41
CA TRP A 111 2.51 1.40 4.47
C TRP A 111 1.14 1.85 3.95
N SER A 112 0.67 1.28 2.83
CA SER A 112 -0.64 1.63 2.25
C SER A 112 -1.82 1.34 3.19
N ILE A 113 -1.74 0.29 4.01
CA ILE A 113 -2.76 0.00 5.04
C ILE A 113 -2.77 1.08 6.10
N TRP A 114 -1.60 1.48 6.59
CA TRP A 114 -1.49 2.55 7.59
C TRP A 114 -2.07 3.85 7.05
N MET A 115 -1.73 4.23 5.81
CA MET A 115 -2.32 5.40 5.15
C MET A 115 -3.85 5.30 5.01
N THR A 116 -4.38 4.14 4.62
CA THR A 116 -5.83 3.94 4.53
C THR A 116 -6.52 4.01 5.89
N VAL A 117 -5.99 3.35 6.92
CA VAL A 117 -6.61 3.35 8.25
C VAL A 117 -6.63 4.77 8.86
N PHE A 118 -5.57 5.55 8.64
CA PHE A 118 -5.46 6.94 9.10
C PHE A 118 -5.97 7.96 8.06
N GLN A 119 -6.78 7.57 7.07
CA GLN A 119 -7.26 8.49 6.01
C GLN A 119 -7.95 9.79 6.52
N ASN A 120 -8.55 9.75 7.70
CA ASN A 120 -9.24 10.90 8.32
C ASN A 120 -8.32 11.69 9.29
N ASP A 121 -7.05 11.31 9.42
CA ASP A 121 -6.07 11.93 10.31
C ASP A 121 -4.89 12.42 9.45
N THR A 122 -4.98 13.69 9.05
CA THR A 122 -3.97 14.31 8.18
C THR A 122 -2.61 14.42 8.86
N ASP A 123 -2.56 14.63 10.18
CA ASP A 123 -1.31 14.69 10.94
C ASP A 123 -0.59 13.33 10.91
N MET A 124 -1.31 12.25 11.25
CA MET A 124 -0.72 10.91 11.20
C MET A 124 -0.31 10.49 9.80
N ARG A 125 -1.08 10.84 8.76
CA ARG A 125 -0.68 10.58 7.37
C ARG A 125 0.59 11.32 6.98
N GLN A 126 0.74 12.58 7.40
CA GLN A 126 1.94 13.36 7.10
C GLN A 126 3.16 12.70 7.73
N ARG A 127 3.05 12.31 9.00
CA ARG A 127 4.13 11.59 9.71
C ARG A 127 4.48 10.25 9.05
N LEU A 128 3.49 9.51 8.55
CA LEU A 128 3.71 8.25 7.82
C LEU A 128 4.41 8.47 6.47
N ILE A 129 4.08 9.54 5.76
CA ILE A 129 4.75 9.94 4.51
C ILE A 129 6.21 10.26 4.78
N ASP A 130 6.49 11.04 5.82
CA ASP A 130 7.84 11.52 6.14
C ASP A 130 8.74 10.42 6.71
N ALA A 131 8.17 9.46 7.44
CA ALA A 131 8.94 8.45 8.15
C ALA A 131 9.36 7.24 7.29
N PHE A 132 8.61 6.91 6.23
CA PHE A 132 8.91 5.75 5.38
C PHE A 132 9.88 6.10 4.26
N GLN A 133 11.12 5.65 4.40
CA GLN A 133 12.16 5.83 3.38
C GLN A 133 11.72 5.29 2.01
N GLY A 134 11.89 6.11 0.97
CA GLY A 134 11.48 5.77 -0.40
C GLY A 134 10.08 6.25 -0.78
N THR A 135 9.30 6.77 0.18
CA THR A 135 8.07 7.51 -0.10
C THR A 135 8.44 8.87 -0.70
N SER A 136 7.95 9.15 -1.90
CA SER A 136 8.15 10.45 -2.54
C SER A 136 7.11 11.43 -2.01
N THR A 137 7.53 12.49 -1.33
CA THR A 137 6.64 13.54 -0.80
C THR A 137 5.86 14.25 -1.92
N ASP A 138 6.46 14.39 -3.10
CA ASP A 138 5.84 15.01 -4.28
C ASP A 138 4.64 14.23 -4.83
N CYS A 139 4.41 13.01 -4.32
CA CYS A 139 3.25 12.19 -4.64
C CYS A 139 2.03 12.49 -3.74
N PHE A 140 2.10 13.50 -2.87
CA PHE A 140 1.02 13.88 -1.97
C PHE A 140 0.81 15.40 -1.96
N ASP A 141 -0.44 15.82 -1.84
CA ASP A 141 -0.78 17.24 -1.64
C ASP A 141 -0.63 17.65 -0.16
N GLY A 142 -0.85 18.94 0.12
CA GLY A 142 -0.80 19.46 1.50
C GLY A 142 -1.87 18.92 2.45
N GLN A 143 -2.82 18.11 1.96
CA GLN A 143 -3.83 17.39 2.75
C GLN A 143 -3.57 15.87 2.73
N THR A 144 -2.34 15.48 2.37
CA THR A 144 -1.84 14.10 2.28
C THR A 144 -2.66 13.20 1.36
N GLN A 145 -3.37 13.80 0.39
CA GLN A 145 -4.06 13.08 -0.68
C GLN A 145 -3.07 12.70 -1.77
N ALA A 146 -3.25 11.51 -2.34
CA ALA A 146 -2.32 10.96 -3.31
C ALA A 146 -2.44 11.65 -4.67
N LEU A 147 -1.34 12.25 -5.13
CA LEU A 147 -1.16 12.87 -6.45
C LEU A 147 -0.38 11.97 -7.40
N PRO A 148 -0.52 12.17 -8.73
CA PRO A 148 0.33 11.48 -9.68
C PRO A 148 1.81 11.75 -9.42
N ARG A 149 2.67 10.74 -9.59
CA ARG A 149 4.10 10.96 -9.50
C ARG A 149 4.58 11.84 -10.67
N PRO A 150 5.43 12.86 -10.42
CA PRO A 150 6.00 13.65 -11.50
C PRO A 150 6.71 12.76 -12.53
N ASN A 151 6.33 12.89 -13.80
CA ASN A 151 6.79 12.08 -14.94
C ASN A 151 6.44 10.58 -14.88
N GLY A 152 5.59 10.16 -13.94
CA GLY A 152 5.06 8.80 -13.84
C GLY A 152 3.78 8.60 -14.65
N GLN A 153 3.37 7.36 -14.79
CA GLN A 153 2.08 6.95 -15.37
C GLN A 153 0.93 7.10 -14.36
N LEU A 154 1.26 7.10 -13.06
CA LEU A 154 0.33 7.23 -11.95
C LEU A 154 0.90 7.93 -10.73
#